data_AF-A0A1A8Q652-F1
#
_entry.id   AF-A0A1A8Q652-F1
#
_cell.length_a   1.000
_cell.length_b   1.000
_cell.length_c   1.000
_cell.angle_alpha   90.00
_cell.angle_beta   90.00
_cell.angle_gamma   90.00
#
_symmetry.space_group_name_H-M   'P 1'
#
loop_
_entity.id
_entity.type
_entity.pdbx_description
1 polymer ?
#
loop_
_entity_poly.entity_id
_entity_poly.type
_entity_poly.pdbx_seq_one_letter_code
_entity_poly.pdbx_strand_id
1 'polypeptide(L)'
;MSATGKNPFQHIVEPLDPKNSSQLFFNLLNLGDPRYERLPFSIRVLLESAVRNCDEFLVKHSDVESILNWKQTQTQTVEVPFRPARVILQDFTGVPAVVDFAAMRDAVKKLGGDPEKINPVCPADLVIDHSIQVDFNRKSDSLQKNQDLEFERNKERFQFLKWGSKAFKNMRIIPPGSGIVHQVNLEYLARVVFNYNGFFYPDSLVGTDSHTTMIDGLGVLGWGVGGIEAEAVMLGQPISMVLPEVVGYKLHGTPDKLITSTDIVLTVTKHLRQVGVVGKFVEFFGPGVSQLSIADRATIANMCPEYGATAAFFPVDNISIQYLEQTGREREKLDYITKYLKAVAMFRDYNDAAQDPDYTQVVELDLSSVVPCCSGPKRPQDRIPVSDMKKDFETCLGAKQGFKGFQVAPERHAAVVPFHFGGKEYILSHGSVVIAAITSCTNTSNPSVMLGAGLLAKKAIECGLSVKPYIKTSLSPGSGVVTYYLKESGVMDYLSQLGFEVVGYGCMTCIGNSGPLPDPVVEAITQGDLVAAGVLSGNRNFEGRVHPNTRANYLASPPLVIAYAIAGTVRIDFEKEPIGENCHT
;
A
#
# COMPACT_ATOMS: atom_id res chain seq x y z
N MET A 1 31.11 -15.08 22.66
CA MET A 1 32.35 -14.64 22.00
C MET A 1 32.70 -15.69 20.97
N SER A 2 32.14 -15.59 19.76
CA SER A 2 32.57 -16.36 18.60
C SER A 2 33.45 -15.45 17.74
N ALA A 3 34.45 -16.01 17.08
CA ALA A 3 35.40 -15.28 16.27
C ALA A 3 34.68 -14.50 15.15
N THR A 4 34.58 -13.19 15.29
CA THR A 4 34.15 -12.29 14.21
C THR A 4 35.30 -12.19 13.23
N GLY A 5 35.23 -12.94 12.12
CA GLY A 5 36.09 -12.70 10.97
C GLY A 5 35.94 -11.24 10.52
N LYS A 6 37.02 -10.62 10.06
CA LYS A 6 36.91 -9.31 9.39
C LYS A 6 36.07 -9.50 8.12
N ASN A 7 35.16 -8.57 7.83
CA ASN A 7 34.38 -8.60 6.58
C ASN A 7 35.33 -8.71 5.38
N PRO A 8 35.24 -9.76 4.54
CA PRO A 8 36.17 -9.99 3.43
C PRO A 8 36.10 -8.89 2.35
N PHE A 9 34.98 -8.16 2.28
CA PHE A 9 34.75 -7.07 1.35
C PHE A 9 35.20 -5.69 1.89
N GLN A 10 35.95 -5.64 2.99
CA GLN A 10 36.46 -4.37 3.52
C GLN A 10 37.32 -3.58 2.53
N HIS A 11 37.91 -4.26 1.54
CA HIS A 11 38.77 -3.66 0.52
C HIS A 11 38.03 -2.78 -0.51
N ILE A 12 36.70 -2.91 -0.63
CA ILE A 12 35.87 -2.06 -1.51
C ILE A 12 35.21 -0.89 -0.78
N VAL A 13 35.55 -0.69 0.49
CA VAL A 13 35.03 0.43 1.29
C VAL A 13 35.81 1.69 0.98
N GLU A 14 35.09 2.75 0.61
CA GLU A 14 35.68 4.04 0.26
C GLU A 14 34.79 5.20 0.72
N PRO A 15 35.35 6.41 0.90
CA PRO A 15 34.54 7.58 1.23
C PRO A 15 33.67 8.02 0.06
N LEU A 16 32.41 8.36 0.34
CA LEU A 16 31.49 8.87 -0.68
C LEU A 16 31.93 10.24 -1.24
N ASP A 17 32.47 11.08 -0.38
CA ASP A 17 33.06 12.37 -0.74
C ASP A 17 34.52 12.39 -0.26
N PRO A 18 35.52 12.60 -1.14
CA PRO A 18 36.92 12.71 -0.74
C PRO A 18 37.19 13.78 0.33
N LYS A 19 36.32 14.80 0.46
CA LYS A 19 36.41 15.85 1.48
C LYS A 19 35.91 15.40 2.85
N ASN A 20 35.13 14.32 2.94
CA ASN A 20 34.62 13.76 4.18
C ASN A 20 34.95 12.28 4.29
N SER A 21 36.17 11.98 4.76
CA SER A 21 36.67 10.61 4.92
C SER A 21 35.95 9.78 5.99
N SER A 22 35.04 10.38 6.78
CA SER A 22 34.30 9.69 7.84
C SER A 22 32.99 9.05 7.38
N GLN A 23 32.60 9.30 6.12
CA GLN A 23 31.32 8.87 5.54
C GLN A 23 31.60 7.91 4.38
N LEU A 24 31.52 6.62 4.69
CA LEU A 24 31.97 5.52 3.87
C LEU A 24 30.79 4.79 3.21
N PHE A 25 31.07 4.01 2.17
CA PHE A 25 30.13 3.06 1.61
C PHE A 25 30.88 1.88 0.99
N PHE A 26 30.18 0.76 0.78
CA PHE A 26 30.71 -0.36 0.01
C PHE A 26 30.48 -0.07 -1.47
N ASN A 27 31.54 0.28 -2.21
CA ASN A 27 31.41 0.52 -3.64
C ASN A 27 31.36 -0.81 -4.40
N LEU A 28 30.14 -1.25 -4.73
CA LEU A 28 29.92 -2.52 -5.43
C LEU A 28 30.55 -2.57 -6.84
N LEU A 29 30.81 -1.42 -7.48
CA LEU A 29 31.56 -1.39 -8.74
C LEU A 29 33.02 -1.85 -8.57
N ASN A 30 33.60 -1.63 -7.38
CA ASN A 30 34.96 -2.07 -7.06
C ASN A 30 35.06 -3.58 -6.80
N LEU A 31 33.95 -4.35 -6.88
CA LEU A 31 34.02 -5.80 -7.03
C LEU A 31 34.70 -6.20 -8.36
N GLY A 32 34.73 -5.29 -9.34
CA GLY A 32 35.39 -5.52 -10.63
C GLY A 32 34.70 -6.58 -11.48
N ASP A 33 33.39 -6.80 -11.27
CA ASP A 33 32.62 -7.86 -11.91
C ASP A 33 31.50 -7.30 -12.80
N PRO A 34 31.51 -7.57 -14.13
CA PRO A 34 30.52 -7.03 -15.06
C PRO A 34 29.10 -7.55 -14.82
N ARG A 35 28.92 -8.64 -14.06
CA ARG A 35 27.58 -9.19 -13.74
C ARG A 35 26.76 -8.18 -12.94
N TYR A 36 27.38 -7.37 -12.09
CA TYR A 36 26.70 -6.40 -11.23
C TYR A 36 25.84 -5.42 -12.03
N GLU A 37 26.36 -4.87 -13.12
CA GLU A 37 25.67 -3.87 -13.94
C GLU A 37 24.44 -4.42 -14.66
N ARG A 38 24.35 -5.75 -14.82
CA ARG A 38 23.23 -6.44 -15.46
C ARG A 38 22.18 -6.96 -14.47
N LEU A 39 22.46 -6.90 -13.16
CA LEU A 39 21.51 -7.31 -12.13
C LEU A 39 20.27 -6.40 -12.11
N PRO A 40 19.07 -6.97 -11.90
CA PRO A 40 17.90 -6.19 -11.50
C PRO A 40 18.24 -5.35 -10.26
N PHE A 41 17.76 -4.12 -10.23
CA PHE A 41 18.11 -3.17 -9.16
C PHE A 41 17.64 -3.66 -7.79
N SER A 42 16.52 -4.39 -7.73
CA SER A 42 16.05 -5.10 -6.53
C SER A 42 17.07 -6.13 -6.01
N ILE A 43 17.76 -6.86 -6.90
CA ILE A 43 18.82 -7.81 -6.53
C ILE A 43 20.10 -7.08 -6.08
N ARG A 44 20.39 -5.88 -6.62
CA ARG A 44 21.50 -5.05 -6.14
C ARG A 44 21.35 -4.68 -4.66
N VAL A 45 20.13 -4.47 -4.18
CA VAL A 45 19.85 -4.20 -2.76
C VAL A 45 20.15 -5.44 -1.89
N LEU A 46 19.79 -6.64 -2.35
CA LEU A 46 20.16 -7.89 -1.67
C LEU A 46 21.68 -8.07 -1.62
N LEU A 47 22.36 -7.79 -2.74
CA LEU A 47 23.82 -7.88 -2.85
C LEU A 47 24.52 -6.92 -1.89
N GLU A 48 24.10 -5.66 -1.83
CA GLU A 48 24.65 -4.68 -0.89
C GLU A 48 24.50 -5.14 0.56
N SER A 49 23.31 -5.61 0.93
CA SER A 49 23.04 -6.11 2.28
C SER A 49 23.96 -7.28 2.62
N ALA A 50 24.14 -8.24 1.70
CA ALA A 50 25.02 -9.38 1.92
C ALA A 50 26.50 -8.96 2.04
N VAL A 51 26.99 -8.11 1.13
CA VAL A 51 28.37 -7.60 1.13
C VAL A 51 28.69 -6.87 2.45
N ARG A 52 27.85 -5.92 2.86
CA ARG A 52 28.07 -5.13 4.06
C ARG A 52 27.99 -5.97 5.34
N ASN A 53 27.14 -6.99 5.37
CA ASN A 53 26.92 -7.82 6.55
C ASN A 53 27.70 -9.15 6.53
N CYS A 54 28.62 -9.34 5.58
CA CYS A 54 29.42 -10.56 5.48
C CYS A 54 30.33 -10.73 6.70
N ASP A 55 30.02 -11.73 7.52
CA ASP A 55 30.71 -12.04 8.78
C ASP A 55 31.29 -13.47 8.79
N GLU A 56 31.17 -14.19 7.66
CA GLU A 56 31.54 -15.60 7.50
C GLU A 56 30.79 -16.55 8.46
N PHE A 57 29.66 -16.10 9.01
CA PHE A 57 28.83 -16.87 9.94
C PHE A 57 27.35 -16.87 9.53
N LEU A 58 26.67 -15.73 9.72
CA LEU A 58 25.28 -15.55 9.29
C LEU A 58 25.19 -15.21 7.82
N VAL A 59 26.19 -14.49 7.30
CA VAL A 59 26.33 -14.18 5.88
C VAL A 59 27.74 -14.54 5.44
N LYS A 60 27.83 -15.45 4.48
CA LYS A 60 29.10 -15.99 3.96
C LYS A 60 29.45 -15.34 2.64
N HIS A 61 30.73 -15.35 2.30
CA HIS A 61 31.21 -14.98 0.97
C HIS A 61 30.52 -15.77 -0.16
N SER A 62 30.18 -17.05 0.07
CA SER A 62 29.43 -17.86 -0.90
C SER A 62 28.04 -17.30 -1.21
N ASP A 63 27.42 -16.62 -0.25
CA ASP A 63 26.10 -16.05 -0.41
C ASP A 63 26.16 -14.81 -1.29
N VAL A 64 27.19 -13.98 -1.10
CA VAL A 64 27.48 -12.82 -1.97
C VAL A 64 27.70 -13.26 -3.41
N GLU A 65 28.51 -14.30 -3.64
CA GLU A 65 28.72 -14.84 -4.98
C GLU A 65 27.43 -15.42 -5.58
N SER A 66 26.60 -16.09 -4.76
CA SER A 66 25.32 -16.63 -5.21
C SER A 66 24.35 -15.54 -5.66
N ILE A 67 24.32 -14.40 -4.96
CA ILE A 67 23.51 -13.22 -5.34
C ILE A 67 24.12 -12.53 -6.57
N LEU A 68 25.44 -12.34 -6.64
CA LEU A 68 26.10 -11.73 -7.79
C LEU A 68 25.90 -12.56 -9.07
N ASN A 69 25.86 -13.89 -8.93
CA ASN A 69 25.58 -14.83 -10.01
C ASN A 69 24.08 -15.09 -10.25
N TRP A 70 23.20 -14.17 -9.81
CA TRP A 70 21.74 -14.29 -9.86
C TRP A 70 21.20 -14.83 -11.18
N LYS A 71 21.77 -14.41 -12.32
CA LYS A 71 21.29 -14.84 -13.65
C LYS A 71 21.26 -16.37 -13.79
N GLN A 72 22.21 -17.07 -13.18
CA GLN A 72 22.29 -18.53 -13.16
C GLN A 72 21.58 -19.13 -11.94
N THR A 73 21.79 -18.55 -10.76
CA THR A 73 21.35 -19.13 -9.48
C THR A 73 19.84 -18.97 -9.22
N GLN A 74 19.16 -18.03 -9.87
CA GLN A 74 17.71 -17.82 -9.73
C GLN A 74 16.84 -19.04 -10.06
N THR A 75 17.35 -20.00 -10.84
CA THR A 75 16.63 -21.24 -11.20
C THR A 75 17.07 -22.46 -10.38
N GLN A 76 18.05 -22.29 -9.49
CA GLN A 76 18.72 -23.38 -8.78
C GLN A 76 18.21 -23.56 -7.34
N THR A 77 17.14 -22.85 -6.95
CA THR A 77 16.58 -22.89 -5.59
C THR A 77 17.63 -22.60 -4.49
N VAL A 78 18.57 -21.70 -4.77
CA VAL A 78 19.61 -21.30 -3.82
C VAL A 78 19.00 -20.39 -2.76
N GLU A 79 19.14 -20.75 -1.49
CA GLU A 79 18.77 -19.87 -0.38
C GLU A 79 19.85 -18.84 -0.12
N VAL A 80 19.44 -17.59 0.11
CA VAL A 80 20.33 -16.46 0.40
C VAL A 80 19.84 -15.72 1.65
N PRO A 81 20.74 -15.19 2.48
CA PRO A 81 20.39 -14.36 3.62
C PRO A 81 20.07 -12.94 3.17
N PHE A 82 19.06 -12.34 3.78
CA PHE A 82 18.77 -10.91 3.62
C PHE A 82 18.62 -10.23 4.98
N ARG A 83 19.42 -9.19 5.23
CA ARG A 83 19.34 -8.37 6.43
C ARG A 83 18.77 -6.99 6.05
N PRO A 84 17.45 -6.76 6.21
CA PRO A 84 16.86 -5.47 5.92
C PRO A 84 17.41 -4.39 6.86
N ALA A 85 17.35 -3.12 6.43
CA ALA A 85 17.84 -2.00 7.22
C ALA A 85 16.97 -1.66 8.45
N ARG A 86 15.67 -1.97 8.39
CA ARG A 86 14.69 -1.69 9.46
C ARG A 86 13.47 -2.62 9.38
N VAL A 87 12.60 -2.51 10.38
CA VAL A 87 11.29 -3.18 10.44
C VAL A 87 10.18 -2.15 10.63
N ILE A 88 9.00 -2.40 10.05
CA ILE A 88 7.79 -1.59 10.30
C ILE A 88 6.63 -2.47 10.80
N LEU A 89 5.85 -1.96 11.74
CA LEU A 89 4.70 -2.66 12.31
C LEU A 89 3.45 -1.77 12.30
N GLN A 90 2.29 -2.41 12.45
CA GLN A 90 1.02 -1.77 12.77
C GLN A 90 0.43 -2.36 14.06
N ASP A 91 -0.60 -1.78 14.67
CA ASP A 91 -1.04 -2.16 16.03
C ASP A 91 -1.73 -3.53 16.17
N PHE A 92 -2.37 -4.07 15.14
CA PHE A 92 -2.95 -5.42 15.16
C PHE A 92 -1.87 -6.50 15.23
N THR A 93 -0.76 -6.35 14.52
CA THR A 93 0.37 -7.30 14.54
C THR A 93 1.48 -6.89 15.51
N GLY A 94 1.53 -5.61 15.89
CA GLY A 94 2.51 -5.08 16.82
C GLY A 94 2.18 -5.39 18.27
N VAL A 95 0.90 -5.48 18.65
CA VAL A 95 0.52 -5.96 19.99
C VAL A 95 1.07 -7.37 20.25
N PRO A 96 0.78 -8.40 19.42
CA PRO A 96 1.33 -9.73 19.65
C PRO A 96 2.86 -9.74 19.59
N ALA A 97 3.49 -8.99 18.68
CA ALA A 97 4.96 -8.93 18.62
C ALA A 97 5.61 -8.38 19.92
N VAL A 98 5.00 -7.37 20.55
CA VAL A 98 5.47 -6.84 21.84
C VAL A 98 5.20 -7.83 22.98
N VAL A 99 4.10 -8.60 22.92
CA VAL A 99 3.85 -9.72 23.85
C VAL A 99 4.93 -10.79 23.71
N ASP A 100 5.27 -11.17 22.48
CA ASP A 100 6.27 -12.19 22.21
C ASP A 100 7.66 -11.76 22.71
N PHE A 101 8.06 -10.51 22.49
CA PHE A 101 9.29 -9.99 23.09
C PHE A 101 9.28 -10.00 24.63
N ALA A 102 8.16 -9.66 25.25
CA ALA A 102 8.03 -9.72 26.71
C ALA A 102 8.17 -11.17 27.21
N ALA A 103 7.50 -12.12 26.55
CA ALA A 103 7.59 -13.54 26.86
C ALA A 103 9.01 -14.11 26.65
N MET A 104 9.71 -13.66 25.59
CA MET A 104 11.11 -14.03 25.34
C MET A 104 12.04 -13.49 26.44
N ARG A 105 11.84 -12.27 26.93
CA ARG A 105 12.59 -11.74 28.09
C ARG A 105 12.40 -12.61 29.32
N ASP A 106 11.16 -13.01 29.61
CA ASP A 106 10.87 -13.93 30.72
C ASP A 106 11.53 -15.30 30.53
N ALA A 107 11.50 -15.85 29.32
CA ALA A 107 12.14 -17.13 29.00
C ALA A 107 13.66 -17.08 29.18
N VAL A 108 14.32 -16.05 28.62
CA VAL A 108 15.78 -15.86 28.76
C VAL A 108 16.18 -15.70 30.22
N LYS A 109 15.41 -14.92 31.00
CA LYS A 109 15.65 -14.77 32.45
C LYS A 109 15.51 -16.08 33.21
N LYS A 110 14.47 -16.89 32.90
CA LYS A 110 14.28 -18.22 33.51
C LYS A 110 15.44 -19.18 33.22
N LEU A 111 16.07 -19.06 32.06
CA LEU A 111 17.25 -19.83 31.66
C LEU A 111 18.58 -19.27 32.21
N GLY A 112 18.54 -18.20 33.03
CA GLY A 112 19.73 -17.57 33.59
C GLY A 112 20.51 -16.68 32.61
N GLY A 113 19.93 -16.35 31.46
CA GLY A 113 20.50 -15.42 30.49
C GLY A 113 20.16 -13.96 30.79
N ASP A 114 20.76 -13.05 30.01
CA ASP A 114 20.49 -11.61 30.08
C ASP A 114 19.25 -11.25 29.25
N PRO A 115 18.12 -10.85 29.86
CA PRO A 115 16.90 -10.51 29.12
C PRO A 115 17.06 -9.24 28.26
N GLU A 116 18.03 -8.37 28.56
CA GLU A 116 18.26 -7.16 27.75
C GLU A 116 18.83 -7.48 26.35
N LYS A 117 19.26 -8.73 26.11
CA LYS A 117 19.58 -9.21 24.76
C LYS A 117 18.35 -9.36 23.87
N ILE A 118 17.16 -9.50 24.46
CA ILE A 118 15.90 -9.46 23.71
C ILE A 118 15.54 -8.00 23.51
N ASN A 119 16.05 -7.44 22.41
CA ASN A 119 15.91 -6.04 22.06
C ASN A 119 16.15 -5.83 20.55
N PRO A 120 15.35 -5.01 19.85
CA PRO A 120 15.58 -4.73 18.44
C PRO A 120 16.98 -4.16 18.16
N VAL A 121 17.74 -4.81 17.29
CA VAL A 121 19.08 -4.37 16.83
C VAL A 121 19.01 -3.42 15.64
N CYS A 122 17.87 -3.35 14.96
CA CYS A 122 17.56 -2.40 13.91
C CYS A 122 16.41 -1.45 14.34
N PRO A 123 16.22 -0.32 13.65
CA PRO A 123 15.04 0.52 13.86
C PRO A 123 13.74 -0.26 13.64
N ALA A 124 12.79 -0.12 14.56
CA ALA A 124 11.45 -0.67 14.49
C ALA A 124 10.43 0.47 14.66
N ASP A 125 9.67 0.78 13.60
CA ASP A 125 8.65 1.82 13.61
C ASP A 125 7.25 1.16 13.66
N LEU A 126 6.44 1.44 14.67
CA LEU A 126 5.06 0.92 14.80
C LEU A 126 4.05 2.05 14.63
N VAL A 127 3.06 1.89 13.76
CA VAL A 127 1.98 2.86 13.54
C VAL A 127 0.66 2.32 14.06
N ILE A 128 -0.09 3.10 14.84
CA ILE A 128 -1.42 2.70 15.31
C ILE A 128 -2.49 3.23 14.35
N ASP A 129 -3.07 2.33 13.55
CA ASP A 129 -3.96 2.68 12.44
C ASP A 129 -5.08 1.66 12.16
N HIS A 130 -5.05 0.47 12.78
CA HIS A 130 -6.05 -0.59 12.62
C HIS A 130 -7.15 -0.57 13.69
N SER A 131 -7.08 0.36 14.65
CA SER A 131 -7.99 0.42 15.80
C SER A 131 -9.24 1.28 15.59
N ILE A 132 -9.13 2.39 14.85
CA ILE A 132 -10.25 3.29 14.57
C ILE A 132 -11.28 2.67 13.62
N GLN A 133 -12.56 2.97 13.85
CA GLN A 133 -13.69 2.47 13.05
C GLN A 133 -14.60 3.62 12.60
N VAL A 134 -15.36 3.40 11.53
CA VAL A 134 -16.35 4.37 11.04
C VAL A 134 -17.65 4.22 11.84
N ASP A 135 -17.61 4.44 13.15
CA ASP A 135 -18.81 4.41 14.00
C ASP A 135 -19.79 5.52 13.60
N PHE A 136 -19.26 6.71 13.34
CA PHE A 136 -19.98 7.89 12.83
C PHE A 136 -19.40 8.38 11.51
N ASN A 137 -20.24 8.98 10.67
CA ASN A 137 -19.86 9.56 9.39
C ASN A 137 -20.77 10.74 9.00
N ARG A 138 -20.42 11.44 7.90
CA ARG A 138 -21.18 12.56 7.29
C ARG A 138 -21.36 13.83 8.13
N LYS A 139 -20.84 13.87 9.36
CA LYS A 139 -20.92 15.04 10.24
C LYS A 139 -19.52 15.55 10.58
N SER A 140 -19.41 16.85 10.80
CA SER A 140 -18.15 17.51 11.17
C SER A 140 -17.53 17.01 12.49
N ASP A 141 -18.36 16.46 13.39
CA ASP A 141 -17.93 15.88 14.66
C ASP A 141 -17.62 14.36 14.58
N SER A 142 -17.73 13.75 13.40
CA SER A 142 -17.54 12.29 13.22
C SER A 142 -16.12 11.85 13.58
N LEU A 143 -15.10 12.61 13.13
CA LEU A 143 -13.70 12.33 13.44
C LEU A 143 -13.46 12.22 14.94
N GLN A 144 -13.88 13.23 15.70
CA GLN A 144 -13.67 13.28 17.14
C GLN A 144 -14.37 12.11 17.83
N LYS A 145 -15.64 11.84 17.48
CA LYS A 145 -16.40 10.72 18.06
C LYS A 145 -15.76 9.37 17.79
N ASN A 146 -15.25 9.15 16.57
CA ASN A 146 -14.58 7.90 16.21
C ASN A 146 -13.25 7.76 16.96
N GLN A 147 -12.50 8.85 17.16
CA GLN A 147 -11.27 8.85 17.95
C GLN A 147 -11.54 8.62 19.44
N ASP A 148 -12.59 9.22 20.01
CA ASP A 148 -12.99 9.00 21.40
C ASP A 148 -13.31 7.52 21.63
N LEU A 149 -14.13 6.92 20.76
CA LEU A 149 -14.46 5.49 20.81
C LEU A 149 -13.23 4.59 20.59
N GLU A 150 -12.31 4.97 19.69
CA GLU A 150 -11.05 4.25 19.50
C GLU A 150 -10.26 4.16 20.81
N PHE A 151 -10.09 5.30 21.50
CA PHE A 151 -9.37 5.36 22.77
C PHE A 151 -10.07 4.61 23.89
N GLU A 152 -11.40 4.74 24.00
CA GLU A 152 -12.19 4.03 25.01
C GLU A 152 -12.08 2.51 24.85
N ARG A 153 -12.20 2.01 23.62
CA ARG A 153 -12.19 0.57 23.31
C ARG A 153 -10.79 -0.06 23.41
N ASN A 154 -9.73 0.72 23.15
CA ASN A 154 -8.37 0.19 22.97
C ASN A 154 -7.35 0.67 24.02
N LYS A 155 -7.82 1.29 25.11
CA LYS A 155 -6.96 1.88 26.15
C LYS A 155 -5.85 0.94 26.65
N GLU A 156 -6.18 -0.31 26.94
CA GLU A 156 -5.22 -1.30 27.44
C GLU A 156 -4.13 -1.60 26.38
N ARG A 157 -4.54 -1.86 25.13
CA ARG A 157 -3.61 -2.10 24.01
C ARG A 157 -2.67 -0.92 23.79
N PHE A 158 -3.18 0.31 23.87
CA PHE A 158 -2.37 1.51 23.70
C PHE A 158 -1.39 1.74 24.86
N GLN A 159 -1.81 1.48 26.10
CA GLN A 159 -0.92 1.52 27.26
C GLN A 159 0.17 0.46 27.16
N PHE A 160 -0.17 -0.75 26.69
CA PHE A 160 0.77 -1.83 26.47
C PHE A 160 1.81 -1.51 25.40
N LEU A 161 1.39 -1.04 24.22
CA LEU A 161 2.32 -0.61 23.18
C LEU A 161 3.22 0.54 23.65
N LYS A 162 2.65 1.55 24.34
CA LYS A 162 3.41 2.66 24.92
C LYS A 162 4.43 2.21 25.97
N TRP A 163 4.15 1.14 26.71
CA TRP A 163 5.14 0.49 27.56
C TRP A 163 6.24 -0.16 26.71
N GLY A 164 5.88 -0.89 25.65
CA GLY A 164 6.80 -1.53 24.72
C GLY A 164 7.84 -0.56 24.15
N SER A 165 7.42 0.61 23.66
CA SER A 165 8.34 1.64 23.14
C SER A 165 9.32 2.22 24.17
N LYS A 166 9.07 2.01 25.46
CA LYS A 166 9.99 2.42 26.54
C LYS A 166 10.84 1.25 27.02
N ALA A 167 10.30 0.04 26.97
CA ALA A 167 10.96 -1.19 27.43
C ALA A 167 12.01 -1.70 26.42
N PHE A 168 11.80 -1.44 25.12
CA PHE A 168 12.69 -1.85 24.03
C PHE A 168 13.36 -0.63 23.37
N LYS A 169 14.66 -0.77 23.08
CA LYS A 169 15.45 0.21 22.32
C LYS A 169 15.05 0.13 20.85
N ASN A 170 15.35 1.19 20.10
CA ASN A 170 15.08 1.30 18.66
C ASN A 170 13.59 1.16 18.26
N MET A 171 12.66 1.09 19.21
CA MET A 171 11.23 1.01 18.97
C MET A 171 10.58 2.39 19.07
N ARG A 172 10.07 2.90 17.95
CA ARG A 172 9.31 4.14 17.88
C ARG A 172 7.85 3.85 17.59
N ILE A 173 6.95 4.50 18.32
CA ILE A 173 5.50 4.40 18.09
C ILE A 173 4.99 5.73 17.53
N ILE A 174 4.25 5.62 16.43
CA ILE A 174 3.42 6.70 15.88
C ILE A 174 2.01 6.54 16.48
N PRO A 175 1.51 7.55 17.22
CA PRO A 175 0.29 7.42 18.02
C PRO A 175 -0.99 7.34 17.17
N PRO A 176 -2.14 6.95 17.77
CA PRO A 176 -3.43 6.94 17.08
C PRO A 176 -3.78 8.29 16.46
N GLY A 177 -4.49 8.28 15.33
CA GLY A 177 -4.90 9.50 14.62
C GLY A 177 -3.81 10.19 13.80
N SER A 178 -2.63 9.57 13.64
CA SER A 178 -1.52 10.14 12.87
C SER A 178 -1.55 9.79 11.39
N GLY A 179 -2.27 8.73 10.99
CA GLY A 179 -2.27 8.21 9.62
C GLY A 179 -2.15 6.70 9.54
N ILE A 180 -2.04 6.18 8.31
CA ILE A 180 -1.92 4.76 7.97
C ILE A 180 -0.45 4.41 7.76
N VAL A 181 -0.02 3.25 8.24
CA VAL A 181 1.37 2.77 8.29
C VAL A 181 2.15 3.02 7.00
N HIS A 182 1.57 2.69 5.84
CA HIS A 182 2.29 2.79 4.56
C HIS A 182 2.36 4.22 4.01
N GLN A 183 1.35 5.05 4.27
CA GLN A 183 1.40 6.46 3.87
C GLN A 183 2.36 7.25 4.78
N VAL A 184 2.31 7.00 6.09
CA VAL A 184 3.30 7.54 7.05
C VAL A 184 4.71 7.04 6.72
N ASN A 185 4.86 5.81 6.22
CA ASN A 185 6.14 5.30 5.74
C ASN A 185 6.66 6.13 4.56
N LEU A 186 5.87 6.30 3.49
CA LEU A 186 6.27 7.10 2.33
C LEU A 186 6.57 8.57 2.67
N GLU A 187 5.71 9.21 3.44
CA GLU A 187 5.78 10.66 3.70
C GLU A 187 6.79 11.03 4.78
N TYR A 188 7.10 10.11 5.71
CA TYR A 188 7.88 10.44 6.90
C TYR A 188 8.96 9.41 7.26
N LEU A 189 8.62 8.12 7.37
CA LEU A 189 9.55 7.11 7.90
C LEU A 189 10.57 6.60 6.88
N ALA A 190 10.35 6.73 5.57
CA ALA A 190 11.30 6.26 4.56
C ALA A 190 12.63 7.03 4.66
N ARG A 191 13.74 6.29 4.68
CA ARG A 191 15.10 6.86 4.68
C ARG A 191 15.64 6.97 3.26
N VAL A 192 15.25 6.04 2.37
CA VAL A 192 15.79 5.82 1.02
C VAL A 192 17.27 5.40 1.02
N VAL A 193 18.13 6.14 1.72
CA VAL A 193 19.51 5.76 2.03
C VAL A 193 19.73 6.01 3.52
N PHE A 194 20.21 5.00 4.23
CA PHE A 194 20.67 5.17 5.60
C PHE A 194 22.03 5.87 5.62
N ASN A 195 22.22 6.72 6.62
CA ASN A 195 23.54 7.15 7.08
C ASN A 195 23.64 6.74 8.56
N TYR A 196 24.34 5.64 8.83
CA TYR A 196 24.41 5.07 10.18
C TYR A 196 25.82 4.58 10.49
N ASN A 197 26.34 4.98 11.65
CA ASN A 197 27.70 4.67 12.09
C ASN A 197 28.79 4.95 11.04
N GLY A 198 28.62 6.02 10.26
CA GLY A 198 29.57 6.43 9.21
C GLY A 198 29.46 5.64 7.90
N PHE A 199 28.41 4.83 7.71
CA PHE A 199 28.17 4.09 6.46
C PHE A 199 26.87 4.50 5.78
N PHE A 200 26.94 4.65 4.45
CA PHE A 200 25.77 4.73 3.58
C PHE A 200 25.39 3.37 3.03
N TYR A 201 24.09 3.08 3.03
CA TYR A 201 23.51 1.86 2.45
C TYR A 201 22.02 2.07 2.13
N PRO A 202 21.41 1.28 1.23
CA PRO A 202 20.02 1.48 0.84
C PRO A 202 19.08 1.24 2.02
N ASP A 203 18.01 2.05 2.12
CA ASP A 203 16.86 1.69 2.94
C ASP A 203 16.23 0.42 2.37
N SER A 204 15.85 -0.47 3.27
CA SER A 204 15.13 -1.71 2.97
C SER A 204 14.43 -2.18 4.24
N LEU A 205 13.30 -2.86 4.09
CA LEU A 205 12.55 -3.31 5.26
C LEU A 205 11.73 -4.55 5.03
N VAL A 206 11.33 -5.17 6.13
CA VAL A 206 10.12 -5.99 6.17
C VAL A 206 9.11 -5.37 7.11
N GLY A 207 7.84 -5.67 6.90
CA GLY A 207 6.78 -5.20 7.78
C GLY A 207 5.75 -6.25 8.12
N THR A 208 5.12 -6.11 9.28
CA THR A 208 4.05 -7.02 9.71
C THR A 208 2.69 -6.65 9.10
N ASP A 209 2.70 -6.26 7.83
CA ASP A 209 1.55 -5.97 6.98
C ASP A 209 1.88 -6.35 5.53
N SER A 210 0.95 -7.02 4.83
CA SER A 210 1.21 -7.50 3.48
C SER A 210 1.54 -6.38 2.48
N HIS A 211 0.98 -5.18 2.65
CA HIS A 211 1.13 -4.08 1.70
C HIS A 211 2.35 -3.20 2.01
N THR A 212 3.30 -3.66 2.84
CA THR A 212 4.60 -3.00 3.04
C THR A 212 5.32 -2.75 1.71
N THR A 213 5.03 -3.57 0.69
CA THR A 213 5.45 -3.39 -0.71
C THR A 213 5.08 -2.05 -1.31
N MET A 214 4.14 -1.30 -0.74
CA MET A 214 3.82 0.07 -1.18
C MET A 214 5.07 0.98 -1.19
N ILE A 215 6.04 0.72 -0.32
CA ILE A 215 7.29 1.49 -0.23
C ILE A 215 8.23 1.24 -1.42
N ASP A 216 8.05 0.13 -2.13
CA ASP A 216 8.82 -0.23 -3.32
C ASP A 216 8.64 0.79 -4.45
N GLY A 217 7.51 1.52 -4.46
CA GLY A 217 7.25 2.63 -5.38
C GLY A 217 8.19 3.82 -5.21
N LEU A 218 8.87 3.93 -4.06
CA LEU A 218 9.91 4.93 -3.76
C LEU A 218 11.33 4.36 -3.94
N GLY A 219 11.47 3.13 -4.43
CA GLY A 219 12.76 2.46 -4.62
C GLY A 219 13.42 1.94 -3.34
N VAL A 220 12.62 1.74 -2.30
CA VAL A 220 13.03 1.08 -1.04
C VAL A 220 12.52 -0.35 -1.10
N LEU A 221 13.41 -1.34 -1.11
CA LEU A 221 12.99 -2.73 -1.22
C LEU A 221 12.37 -3.19 0.11
N GLY A 222 11.08 -3.51 0.11
CA GLY A 222 10.46 -4.10 1.29
C GLY A 222 9.13 -4.80 1.07
N TRP A 223 8.83 -5.76 1.92
CA TRP A 223 7.65 -6.60 1.77
C TRP A 223 7.04 -7.01 3.11
N GLY A 224 5.84 -7.58 3.03
CA GLY A 224 5.12 -8.08 4.21
C GLY A 224 5.60 -9.45 4.68
N VAL A 225 5.77 -9.62 5.98
CA VAL A 225 6.13 -10.88 6.65
C VAL A 225 5.24 -11.13 7.87
N GLY A 226 5.30 -12.35 8.42
CA GLY A 226 4.63 -12.66 9.70
C GLY A 226 5.32 -11.99 10.90
N GLY A 227 4.60 -11.88 12.02
CA GLY A 227 5.13 -11.29 13.27
C GLY A 227 6.44 -11.94 13.73
N ILE A 228 6.45 -13.28 13.80
CA ILE A 228 7.61 -14.07 14.23
C ILE A 228 8.85 -13.83 13.35
N GLU A 229 8.66 -13.69 12.04
CA GLU A 229 9.76 -13.41 11.11
C GLU A 229 10.30 -11.98 11.32
N ALA A 230 9.41 -11.00 11.48
CA ALA A 230 9.81 -9.63 11.82
C ALA A 230 10.52 -9.56 13.18
N GLU A 231 10.09 -10.32 14.18
CA GLU A 231 10.75 -10.42 15.49
C GLU A 231 12.15 -11.03 15.38
N ALA A 232 12.32 -12.09 14.61
CA ALA A 232 13.61 -12.69 14.35
C ALA A 232 14.57 -11.68 13.70
N VAL A 233 14.08 -10.94 12.69
CA VAL A 233 14.84 -9.85 12.04
C VAL A 233 15.22 -8.76 13.04
N MET A 234 14.28 -8.33 13.88
CA MET A 234 14.55 -7.36 14.94
C MET A 234 15.63 -7.87 15.91
N LEU A 235 15.75 -9.18 16.15
CA LEU A 235 16.82 -9.76 16.98
C LEU A 235 18.12 -10.04 16.22
N GLY A 236 18.21 -9.67 14.94
CA GLY A 236 19.41 -9.74 14.13
C GLY A 236 19.51 -10.98 13.23
N GLN A 237 18.50 -11.84 13.20
CA GLN A 237 18.43 -13.00 12.31
C GLN A 237 18.17 -12.52 10.87
N PRO A 238 18.99 -12.91 9.87
CA PRO A 238 18.67 -12.67 8.47
C PRO A 238 17.41 -13.41 8.05
N ILE A 239 16.65 -12.82 7.13
CA ILE A 239 15.61 -13.54 6.38
C ILE A 239 16.30 -14.60 5.55
N SER A 240 15.77 -15.83 5.59
CA SER A 240 16.18 -16.91 4.69
C SER A 240 15.17 -16.95 3.55
N MET A 241 15.63 -16.72 2.33
CA MET A 241 14.76 -16.76 1.15
C MET A 241 15.46 -17.45 -0.01
N VAL A 242 14.67 -18.17 -0.82
CA VAL A 242 15.15 -18.59 -2.15
C VAL A 242 15.39 -17.33 -2.97
N LEU A 243 16.57 -17.23 -3.58
CA LEU A 243 16.93 -16.12 -4.45
C LEU A 243 15.89 -16.02 -5.59
N PRO A 244 15.11 -14.93 -5.66
CA PRO A 244 13.90 -14.93 -6.46
C PRO A 244 14.20 -14.65 -7.93
N GLU A 245 13.43 -15.26 -8.81
CA GLU A 245 13.28 -14.77 -10.18
C GLU A 245 12.72 -13.34 -10.16
N VAL A 246 13.11 -12.53 -11.15
CA VAL A 246 12.64 -11.16 -11.33
C VAL A 246 11.96 -11.02 -12.69
N VAL A 247 10.66 -10.67 -12.67
CA VAL A 247 9.87 -10.37 -13.86
C VAL A 247 9.99 -8.87 -14.16
N GLY A 248 10.56 -8.53 -15.30
CA GLY A 248 10.61 -7.14 -15.77
C GLY A 248 9.25 -6.72 -16.31
N TYR A 249 8.62 -5.70 -15.72
CA TYR A 249 7.33 -5.18 -16.17
C TYR A 249 7.52 -3.84 -16.88
N LYS A 250 7.53 -3.89 -18.21
CA LYS A 250 7.81 -2.75 -19.06
C LYS A 250 6.56 -1.90 -19.27
N LEU A 251 6.62 -0.64 -18.86
CA LEU A 251 5.60 0.35 -19.13
C LEU A 251 6.02 1.20 -20.34
N HIS A 252 5.10 1.37 -21.29
CA HIS A 252 5.28 2.28 -22.42
C HIS A 252 3.95 2.95 -22.80
N GLY A 253 3.98 3.86 -23.77
CA GLY A 253 2.82 4.65 -24.14
C GLY A 253 2.45 5.69 -23.07
N THR A 254 1.35 6.40 -23.27
CA THR A 254 0.86 7.45 -22.37
C THR A 254 -0.60 7.18 -22.05
N PRO A 255 -1.01 7.19 -20.77
CA PRO A 255 -2.40 6.99 -20.41
C PRO A 255 -3.28 8.14 -20.92
N ASP A 256 -4.54 7.85 -21.24
CA ASP A 256 -5.52 8.89 -21.55
C ASP A 256 -5.74 9.81 -20.33
N LYS A 257 -6.16 11.06 -20.57
CA LYS A 257 -6.34 12.09 -19.53
C LYS A 257 -7.37 11.73 -18.46
N LEU A 258 -8.31 10.83 -18.77
CA LEU A 258 -9.33 10.36 -17.83
C LEU A 258 -8.87 9.17 -16.97
N ILE A 259 -7.69 8.62 -17.26
CA ILE A 259 -7.14 7.46 -16.54
C ILE A 259 -6.52 7.90 -15.23
N THR A 260 -6.77 7.11 -14.19
CA THR A 260 -6.21 7.30 -12.86
C THR A 260 -5.16 6.23 -12.53
N SER A 261 -4.35 6.49 -11.50
CA SER A 261 -3.44 5.48 -10.94
C SER A 261 -4.16 4.21 -10.51
N THR A 262 -5.41 4.33 -10.03
CA THR A 262 -6.24 3.17 -9.67
C THR A 262 -6.54 2.28 -10.88
N ASP A 263 -6.84 2.88 -12.04
CA ASP A 263 -7.13 2.12 -13.27
C ASP A 263 -5.90 1.35 -13.76
N ILE A 264 -4.73 1.98 -13.64
CA ILE A 264 -3.44 1.36 -13.98
C ILE A 264 -3.18 0.16 -13.05
N VAL A 265 -3.26 0.33 -11.73
CA VAL A 265 -2.98 -0.78 -10.80
C VAL A 265 -3.98 -1.93 -10.92
N LEU A 266 -5.27 -1.67 -11.16
CA LEU A 266 -6.26 -2.73 -11.36
C LEU A 266 -5.98 -3.51 -12.67
N THR A 267 -5.48 -2.82 -13.70
CA THR A 267 -5.03 -3.44 -14.95
C THR A 267 -3.79 -4.30 -14.71
N VAL A 268 -2.78 -3.78 -14.00
CA VAL A 268 -1.56 -4.50 -13.62
C VAL A 268 -1.89 -5.72 -12.75
N THR A 269 -2.79 -5.58 -11.78
CA THR A 269 -3.20 -6.65 -10.86
C THR A 269 -3.81 -7.83 -11.62
N LYS A 270 -4.76 -7.57 -12.53
CA LYS A 270 -5.33 -8.60 -13.39
C LYS A 270 -4.26 -9.27 -14.25
N HIS A 271 -3.39 -8.48 -14.87
CA HIS A 271 -2.37 -8.98 -15.78
C HIS A 271 -1.33 -9.87 -15.08
N LEU A 272 -0.74 -9.38 -13.99
CA LEU A 272 0.27 -10.12 -13.23
C LEU A 272 -0.29 -11.38 -12.56
N ARG A 273 -1.58 -11.40 -12.19
CA ARG A 273 -2.23 -12.65 -11.78
C ARG A 273 -2.31 -13.69 -12.88
N GLN A 274 -2.50 -13.28 -14.13
CA GLN A 274 -2.51 -14.19 -15.28
C GLN A 274 -1.10 -14.68 -15.62
N VAL A 275 -0.09 -13.82 -15.48
CA VAL A 275 1.32 -14.16 -15.66
C VAL A 275 1.80 -15.17 -14.61
N GLY A 276 1.32 -15.07 -13.37
CA GLY A 276 1.69 -15.97 -12.28
C GLY A 276 3.06 -15.63 -11.68
N VAL A 277 3.08 -14.60 -10.82
CA VAL A 277 4.31 -14.05 -10.22
C VAL A 277 4.52 -14.45 -8.75
N VAL A 278 3.87 -15.52 -8.29
CA VAL A 278 4.00 -15.99 -6.90
C VAL A 278 5.43 -16.42 -6.59
N GLY A 279 6.00 -15.89 -5.50
CA GLY A 279 7.38 -16.16 -5.07
C GLY A 279 8.46 -15.44 -5.88
N LYS A 280 8.07 -14.54 -6.79
CA LYS A 280 8.98 -13.76 -7.65
C LYS A 280 8.97 -12.28 -7.24
N PHE A 281 10.01 -11.56 -7.64
CA PHE A 281 9.97 -10.11 -7.68
C PHE A 281 9.39 -9.64 -9.02
N VAL A 282 8.71 -8.50 -9.00
CA VAL A 282 8.37 -7.73 -10.18
C VAL A 282 9.16 -6.44 -10.11
N GLU A 283 9.87 -6.08 -11.18
CA GLU A 283 10.61 -4.82 -11.27
C GLU A 283 10.13 -4.05 -12.49
N PHE A 284 9.70 -2.81 -12.27
CA PHE A 284 9.13 -1.98 -13.32
C PHE A 284 10.22 -1.22 -14.06
N PHE A 285 10.07 -1.11 -15.39
CA PHE A 285 11.02 -0.39 -16.25
C PHE A 285 10.35 0.16 -17.51
N GLY A 286 11.13 0.83 -18.36
CA GLY A 286 10.67 1.39 -19.62
C GLY A 286 10.21 2.85 -19.52
N PRO A 287 10.04 3.52 -20.68
CA PRO A 287 9.83 4.96 -20.76
C PRO A 287 8.52 5.42 -20.10
N GLY A 288 7.52 4.52 -20.00
CA GLY A 288 6.26 4.81 -19.35
C GLY A 288 6.35 4.97 -17.83
N VAL A 289 7.48 4.63 -17.19
CA VAL A 289 7.68 4.83 -15.75
C VAL A 289 8.00 6.28 -15.41
N SER A 290 8.71 7.01 -16.27
CA SER A 290 9.12 8.39 -16.01
C SER A 290 7.97 9.39 -15.92
N GLN A 291 6.80 9.06 -16.49
CA GLN A 291 5.58 9.88 -16.37
C GLN A 291 4.75 9.57 -15.11
N LEU A 292 5.07 8.50 -14.38
CA LEU A 292 4.37 8.13 -13.15
C LEU A 292 5.01 8.83 -11.95
N SER A 293 4.20 9.55 -11.17
CA SER A 293 4.63 10.10 -9.88
C SER A 293 4.94 8.99 -8.87
N ILE A 294 5.66 9.30 -7.79
CA ILE A 294 5.87 8.32 -6.70
C ILE A 294 4.56 7.82 -6.11
N ALA A 295 3.55 8.69 -6.02
CA ALA A 295 2.23 8.29 -5.59
C ALA A 295 1.60 7.24 -6.54
N ASP A 296 1.77 7.37 -7.85
CA ASP A 296 1.26 6.39 -8.82
C ASP A 296 2.02 5.06 -8.73
N ARG A 297 3.35 5.12 -8.61
CA ARG A 297 4.21 3.93 -8.43
C ARG A 297 3.88 3.20 -7.13
N ALA A 298 3.68 3.94 -6.04
CA ALA A 298 3.28 3.40 -4.74
C ALA A 298 1.89 2.75 -4.80
N THR A 299 0.93 3.33 -5.54
CA THR A 299 -0.37 2.70 -5.77
C THR A 299 -0.20 1.34 -6.47
N ILE A 300 0.67 1.23 -7.49
CA ILE A 300 0.96 -0.03 -8.19
C ILE A 300 1.65 -1.06 -7.28
N ALA A 301 2.66 -0.61 -6.53
CA ALA A 301 3.44 -1.45 -5.64
C ALA A 301 2.66 -1.92 -4.41
N ASN A 302 1.69 -1.14 -3.94
CA ASN A 302 0.82 -1.49 -2.81
C ASN A 302 0.09 -2.81 -3.05
N MET A 303 -0.45 -3.01 -4.26
CA MET A 303 -1.26 -4.18 -4.60
C MET A 303 -0.42 -5.44 -4.91
N CYS A 304 0.86 -5.45 -4.57
CA CYS A 304 1.75 -6.60 -4.76
C CYS A 304 1.20 -7.92 -4.21
N PRO A 305 0.68 -7.97 -2.97
CA PRO A 305 0.05 -9.18 -2.44
C PRO A 305 -1.17 -9.61 -3.27
N GLU A 306 -1.91 -8.66 -3.83
CA GLU A 306 -3.10 -8.90 -4.64
C GLU A 306 -2.80 -9.49 -6.02
N TYR A 307 -1.59 -9.33 -6.56
CA TYR A 307 -1.10 -10.10 -7.73
C TYR A 307 -0.10 -11.22 -7.41
N GLY A 308 0.38 -11.30 -6.17
CA GLY A 308 1.06 -12.46 -5.59
C GLY A 308 2.57 -12.41 -5.59
N ALA A 309 3.18 -11.35 -6.12
CA ALA A 309 4.63 -11.17 -6.04
C ALA A 309 5.07 -10.89 -4.60
N THR A 310 6.36 -11.13 -4.32
CA THR A 310 6.95 -10.79 -3.02
C THR A 310 7.26 -9.29 -2.93
N ALA A 311 7.74 -8.69 -4.02
CA ALA A 311 8.06 -7.26 -4.12
C ALA A 311 7.70 -6.72 -5.52
N ALA A 312 7.45 -5.41 -5.59
CA ALA A 312 7.00 -4.70 -6.78
C ALA A 312 7.80 -3.40 -6.98
N PHE A 313 9.04 -3.57 -7.44
CA PHE A 313 10.12 -2.60 -7.29
C PHE A 313 10.17 -1.53 -8.39
N PHE A 314 10.25 -0.27 -7.97
CA PHE A 314 10.55 0.88 -8.82
C PHE A 314 11.87 1.51 -8.38
N PRO A 315 13.00 1.19 -9.02
CA PRO A 315 14.30 1.81 -8.73
C PRO A 315 14.26 3.35 -8.59
N VAL A 316 15.07 3.88 -7.68
CA VAL A 316 15.14 5.32 -7.40
C VAL A 316 15.62 6.09 -8.64
N ASP A 317 14.87 7.13 -9.03
CA ASP A 317 15.20 8.03 -10.13
C ASP A 317 15.05 9.51 -9.72
N ASN A 318 15.11 10.43 -10.69
CA ASN A 318 14.91 11.86 -10.44
C ASN A 318 13.52 12.18 -9.85
N ILE A 319 12.47 11.44 -10.23
CA ILE A 319 11.11 11.65 -9.69
C ILE A 319 11.06 11.26 -8.20
N SER A 320 11.80 10.21 -7.79
CA SER A 320 11.96 9.87 -6.38
C SER A 320 12.60 11.02 -5.60
N ILE A 321 13.66 11.65 -6.12
CA ILE A 321 14.32 12.78 -5.45
C ILE A 321 13.38 14.00 -5.34
N GLN A 322 12.62 14.31 -6.41
CA GLN A 322 11.63 15.38 -6.39
C GLN A 322 10.54 15.14 -5.34
N TYR A 323 10.07 13.90 -5.18
CA TYR A 323 9.11 13.56 -4.13
C TYR A 323 9.68 13.76 -2.72
N LEU A 324 10.94 13.37 -2.48
CA LEU A 324 11.59 13.60 -1.20
C LEU A 324 11.73 15.10 -0.88
N GLU A 325 12.05 15.92 -1.89
CA GLU A 325 12.07 17.38 -1.75
C GLU A 325 10.67 17.94 -1.43
N GLN A 326 9.64 17.51 -2.17
CA GLN A 326 8.25 17.93 -1.98
C GLN A 326 7.73 17.60 -0.57
N THR A 327 8.18 16.50 0.00
CA THR A 327 7.80 16.03 1.35
C THR A 327 8.69 16.61 2.45
N GLY A 328 9.54 17.60 2.11
CA GLY A 328 10.30 18.36 3.09
C GLY A 328 11.53 17.64 3.65
N ARG A 329 12.09 16.64 2.93
CA ARG A 329 13.37 16.04 3.34
C ARG A 329 14.48 17.08 3.20
N GLU A 330 15.36 17.13 4.19
CA GLU A 330 16.45 18.10 4.28
C GLU A 330 17.40 18.02 3.09
N ARG A 331 17.87 19.19 2.61
CA ARG A 331 18.73 19.29 1.41
C ARG A 331 20.02 18.47 1.51
N GLU A 332 20.63 18.43 2.70
CA GLU A 332 21.81 17.61 2.98
C GLU A 332 21.55 16.12 2.73
N LYS A 333 20.36 15.63 3.11
CA LYS A 333 19.95 14.25 2.87
C LYS A 333 19.77 13.95 1.39
N LEU A 334 19.09 14.83 0.68
CA LEU A 334 18.87 14.70 -0.76
C LEU A 334 20.19 14.60 -1.53
N ASP A 335 21.19 15.38 -1.12
CA ASP A 335 22.52 15.41 -1.73
C ASP A 335 23.24 14.06 -1.55
N TYR A 336 23.38 13.55 -0.32
CA TYR A 336 24.05 12.26 -0.13
C TYR A 336 23.25 11.09 -0.71
N ILE A 337 21.91 11.12 -0.68
CA ILE A 337 21.07 10.06 -1.27
C ILE A 337 21.40 9.93 -2.76
N THR A 338 21.39 11.06 -3.47
CA THR A 338 21.66 11.08 -4.92
C THR A 338 23.10 10.68 -5.23
N LYS A 339 24.07 11.22 -4.46
CA LYS A 339 25.49 10.90 -4.65
C LYS A 339 25.77 9.42 -4.40
N TYR A 340 25.29 8.87 -3.29
CA TYR A 340 25.46 7.46 -2.93
C TYR A 340 24.89 6.54 -3.99
N LEU A 341 23.61 6.73 -4.35
CA LEU A 341 22.94 5.86 -5.32
C LEU A 341 23.61 5.92 -6.70
N LYS A 342 24.13 7.08 -7.12
CA LYS A 342 24.92 7.18 -8.35
C LYS A 342 26.28 6.47 -8.23
N ALA A 343 27.00 6.70 -7.14
CA ALA A 343 28.32 6.11 -6.91
C ALA A 343 28.27 4.57 -6.86
N VAL A 344 27.22 4.01 -6.27
CA VAL A 344 27.01 2.55 -6.20
C VAL A 344 26.21 1.99 -7.38
N ALA A 345 25.88 2.80 -8.39
CA ALA A 345 25.06 2.40 -9.55
C ALA A 345 23.68 1.80 -9.19
N MET A 346 22.96 2.41 -8.25
CA MET A 346 21.55 2.12 -7.90
C MET A 346 20.61 3.32 -8.17
N PHE A 347 21.05 4.31 -8.94
CA PHE A 347 20.24 5.43 -9.41
C PHE A 347 19.83 5.20 -10.87
N ARG A 348 18.53 5.06 -11.14
CA ARG A 348 17.98 4.64 -12.44
C ARG A 348 17.66 5.84 -13.33
N ASP A 349 17.97 5.72 -14.62
CA ASP A 349 17.33 6.48 -15.69
C ASP A 349 16.45 5.56 -16.56
N TYR A 350 15.12 5.62 -16.36
CA TYR A 350 14.16 4.79 -17.10
C TYR A 350 14.08 5.10 -18.61
N ASN A 351 14.68 6.19 -19.08
CA ASN A 351 14.76 6.52 -20.51
C ASN A 351 16.04 5.96 -21.16
N ASP A 352 17.00 5.51 -20.34
CA ASP A 352 18.20 4.84 -20.82
C ASP A 352 18.01 3.32 -20.81
N ALA A 353 17.70 2.78 -21.99
CA ALA A 353 17.55 1.35 -22.20
C ALA A 353 18.88 0.58 -22.06
N ALA A 354 20.05 1.25 -22.14
CA ALA A 354 21.34 0.57 -21.96
C ALA A 354 21.52 0.10 -20.50
N GLN A 355 20.86 0.78 -19.57
CA GLN A 355 20.80 0.44 -18.15
C GLN A 355 19.70 -0.58 -17.79
N ASP A 356 18.91 -1.07 -18.77
CA ASP A 356 17.90 -2.10 -18.50
C ASP A 356 18.56 -3.42 -18.03
N PRO A 357 18.14 -3.97 -16.87
CA PRO A 357 18.65 -5.24 -16.37
C PRO A 357 18.28 -6.48 -17.20
N ASP A 358 19.01 -7.57 -16.99
CA ASP A 358 18.74 -8.86 -17.64
C ASP A 358 17.69 -9.68 -16.87
N TYR A 359 16.43 -9.23 -16.91
CA TYR A 359 15.31 -9.91 -16.25
C TYR A 359 15.14 -11.39 -16.63
N THR A 360 14.41 -12.15 -15.79
CA THR A 360 14.07 -13.56 -16.05
C THR A 360 13.21 -13.68 -17.29
N GLN A 361 12.19 -12.81 -17.35
CA GLN A 361 11.27 -12.64 -18.45
C GLN A 361 10.75 -11.19 -18.42
N VAL A 362 10.26 -10.72 -19.57
CA VAL A 362 9.68 -9.38 -19.70
C VAL A 362 8.21 -9.50 -20.05
N VAL A 363 7.38 -8.71 -19.36
CA VAL A 363 5.96 -8.52 -19.63
C VAL A 363 5.74 -7.04 -19.91
N GLU A 364 4.88 -6.68 -20.86
CA GLU A 364 4.69 -5.29 -21.27
C GLU A 364 3.25 -4.82 -21.01
N LEU A 365 3.09 -3.53 -20.73
CA LEU A 365 1.80 -2.83 -20.68
C LEU A 365 1.90 -1.50 -21.42
N ASP A 366 1.08 -1.37 -22.46
CA ASP A 366 0.81 -0.08 -23.10
C ASP A 366 -0.18 0.71 -22.26
N LEU A 367 0.27 1.81 -21.67
CA LEU A 367 -0.55 2.67 -20.83
C LEU A 367 -1.70 3.33 -21.60
N SER A 368 -1.59 3.46 -22.93
CA SER A 368 -2.69 3.95 -23.77
C SER A 368 -3.86 2.97 -23.90
N SER A 369 -3.64 1.68 -23.58
CA SER A 369 -4.68 0.65 -23.57
C SER A 369 -5.51 0.59 -22.28
N VAL A 370 -5.08 1.34 -21.24
CA VAL A 370 -5.79 1.39 -19.97
C VAL A 370 -7.08 2.18 -20.16
N VAL A 371 -8.18 1.63 -19.64
CA VAL A 371 -9.50 2.29 -19.63
C VAL A 371 -9.98 2.42 -18.18
N PRO A 372 -10.83 3.42 -17.86
CA PRO A 372 -11.41 3.56 -16.53
C PRO A 372 -12.08 2.25 -16.12
N CYS A 373 -11.79 1.76 -14.92
CA CYS A 373 -12.25 0.47 -14.46
C CYS A 373 -12.47 0.39 -12.95
N CYS A 374 -13.31 -0.56 -12.57
CA CYS A 374 -13.44 -1.04 -11.20
C CYS A 374 -12.90 -2.47 -11.12
N SER A 375 -12.83 -3.05 -9.92
CA SER A 375 -12.64 -4.49 -9.74
C SER A 375 -13.59 -5.09 -8.73
N GLY A 376 -14.23 -6.20 -9.07
CA GLY A 376 -15.22 -6.87 -8.21
C GLY A 376 -16.13 -7.87 -8.94
N PRO A 377 -17.20 -8.32 -8.27
CA PRO A 377 -17.70 -7.89 -6.96
C PRO A 377 -16.98 -8.52 -5.75
N LYS A 378 -16.09 -9.50 -5.95
CA LYS A 378 -15.58 -10.34 -4.85
C LYS A 378 -14.06 -10.57 -4.85
N ARG A 379 -13.32 -10.12 -5.87
CA ARG A 379 -11.86 -10.26 -5.92
C ARG A 379 -11.17 -9.03 -6.54
N PRO A 380 -9.92 -8.71 -6.14
CA PRO A 380 -9.19 -7.55 -6.66
C PRO A 380 -8.80 -7.67 -8.14
N GLN A 381 -8.56 -8.88 -8.64
CA GLN A 381 -8.19 -9.14 -10.04
C GLN A 381 -9.38 -9.21 -11.01
N ASP A 382 -10.61 -9.15 -10.50
CA ASP A 382 -11.84 -9.19 -11.32
C ASP A 382 -12.14 -7.79 -11.91
N ARG A 383 -11.22 -7.29 -12.75
CA ARG A 383 -11.32 -5.98 -13.40
C ARG A 383 -12.50 -5.91 -14.37
N ILE A 384 -13.27 -4.84 -14.26
CA ILE A 384 -14.43 -4.52 -15.09
C ILE A 384 -14.27 -3.07 -15.60
N PRO A 385 -14.21 -2.82 -16.92
CA PRO A 385 -14.30 -1.46 -17.46
C PRO A 385 -15.54 -0.74 -16.93
N VAL A 386 -15.44 0.56 -16.63
CA VAL A 386 -16.58 1.34 -16.10
C VAL A 386 -17.79 1.26 -17.04
N SER A 387 -17.56 1.27 -18.35
CA SER A 387 -18.60 1.10 -19.38
C SER A 387 -19.35 -0.25 -19.31
N ASP A 388 -18.73 -1.28 -18.74
CA ASP A 388 -19.32 -2.63 -18.62
C ASP A 388 -19.91 -2.91 -17.23
N MET A 389 -19.77 -1.99 -16.26
CA MET A 389 -20.15 -2.22 -14.86
C MET A 389 -21.62 -2.62 -14.68
N LYS A 390 -22.54 -1.92 -15.35
CA LYS A 390 -23.98 -2.26 -15.32
C LYS A 390 -24.24 -3.67 -15.83
N LYS A 391 -23.70 -3.99 -17.01
CA LYS A 391 -23.89 -5.28 -17.69
C LYS A 391 -23.27 -6.43 -16.90
N ASP A 392 -22.07 -6.24 -16.38
CA ASP A 392 -21.37 -7.24 -15.57
C ASP A 392 -22.13 -7.53 -14.27
N PHE A 393 -22.62 -6.49 -13.57
CA PHE A 393 -23.42 -6.65 -12.36
C PHE A 393 -24.71 -7.44 -12.65
N GLU A 394 -25.46 -7.07 -13.70
CA GLU A 394 -26.70 -7.75 -14.07
C GLU A 394 -26.46 -9.21 -14.48
N THR A 395 -25.35 -9.49 -15.15
CA THR A 395 -24.92 -10.87 -15.45
C THR A 395 -24.61 -11.63 -14.15
N CYS A 396 -23.92 -10.99 -13.20
CA CYS A 396 -23.60 -11.59 -11.91
C CYS A 396 -24.85 -11.91 -11.08
N LEU A 397 -25.97 -11.20 -11.23
CA LEU A 397 -27.19 -11.48 -10.46
C LEU A 397 -27.69 -12.91 -10.70
N GLY A 398 -27.83 -13.33 -11.95
CA GLY A 398 -28.36 -14.65 -12.31
C GLY A 398 -27.31 -15.78 -12.34
N ALA A 399 -26.02 -15.43 -12.40
CA ALA A 399 -24.96 -16.44 -12.47
C ALA A 399 -24.87 -17.28 -11.18
N LYS A 400 -24.45 -18.55 -11.33
CA LYS A 400 -24.26 -19.50 -10.21
C LYS A 400 -23.37 -18.90 -9.13
N GLN A 401 -23.68 -19.16 -7.87
CA GLN A 401 -22.94 -18.61 -6.73
C GLN A 401 -21.43 -18.86 -6.88
N GLY A 402 -20.67 -17.77 -6.84
CA GLY A 402 -19.23 -17.78 -7.02
C GLY A 402 -18.66 -16.35 -6.99
N PHE A 403 -17.45 -16.15 -7.52
CA PHE A 403 -16.81 -14.83 -7.56
C PHE A 403 -17.57 -13.83 -8.45
N LYS A 404 -18.18 -14.32 -9.54
CA LYS A 404 -18.94 -13.55 -10.53
C LYS A 404 -20.41 -14.00 -10.59
N GLY A 405 -20.98 -14.38 -9.45
CA GLY A 405 -22.36 -14.86 -9.39
C GLY A 405 -22.99 -14.81 -8.00
N PHE A 406 -24.24 -14.34 -7.95
CA PHE A 406 -25.04 -14.19 -6.74
C PHE A 406 -26.20 -15.18 -6.63
N GLN A 407 -26.52 -15.89 -7.72
CA GLN A 407 -27.59 -16.89 -7.78
C GLN A 407 -28.97 -16.34 -7.35
N VAL A 408 -29.30 -15.14 -7.80
CA VAL A 408 -30.62 -14.53 -7.64
C VAL A 408 -31.51 -15.00 -8.80
N ALA A 409 -32.71 -15.49 -8.46
CA ALA A 409 -33.68 -15.95 -9.46
C ALA A 409 -34.06 -14.79 -10.42
N PRO A 410 -34.21 -15.03 -11.75
CA PRO A 410 -34.46 -13.98 -12.74
C PRO A 410 -35.64 -13.07 -12.41
N GLU A 411 -36.71 -13.62 -11.82
CA GLU A 411 -37.93 -12.87 -11.47
C GLU A 411 -37.67 -11.84 -10.37
N ARG A 412 -36.59 -12.00 -9.60
CA ARG A 412 -36.19 -11.11 -8.52
C ARG A 412 -35.13 -10.07 -8.92
N HIS A 413 -34.61 -10.09 -10.15
CA HIS A 413 -33.58 -9.12 -10.58
C HIS A 413 -34.06 -7.67 -10.54
N ALA A 414 -35.37 -7.46 -10.67
CA ALA A 414 -36.02 -6.15 -10.57
C ALA A 414 -36.57 -5.84 -9.16
N ALA A 415 -36.19 -6.62 -8.13
CA ALA A 415 -36.68 -6.40 -6.77
C ALA A 415 -36.32 -4.99 -6.27
N VAL A 416 -37.33 -4.34 -5.69
CA VAL A 416 -37.26 -3.01 -5.08
C VAL A 416 -37.89 -3.07 -3.69
N VAL A 417 -37.27 -2.41 -2.72
CA VAL A 417 -37.77 -2.34 -1.34
C VAL A 417 -37.83 -0.88 -0.90
N PRO A 418 -39.03 -0.34 -0.62
CA PRO A 418 -39.18 0.97 -0.04
C PRO A 418 -38.78 0.95 1.45
N PHE A 419 -38.19 2.05 1.92
CA PHE A 419 -37.83 2.21 3.33
C PHE A 419 -37.83 3.69 3.70
N HIS A 420 -38.00 3.98 4.99
CA HIS A 420 -38.02 5.35 5.50
C HIS A 420 -36.67 5.73 6.12
N PHE A 421 -36.13 6.88 5.73
CA PHE A 421 -34.91 7.43 6.31
C PHE A 421 -34.99 8.95 6.39
N GLY A 422 -34.73 9.53 7.57
CA GLY A 422 -34.74 10.98 7.75
C GLY A 422 -36.06 11.67 7.35
N GLY A 423 -37.20 11.01 7.61
CA GLY A 423 -38.53 11.56 7.30
C GLY A 423 -38.94 11.52 5.82
N LYS A 424 -38.16 10.85 4.96
CA LYS A 424 -38.49 10.63 3.54
C LYS A 424 -38.46 9.14 3.19
N GLU A 425 -39.27 8.75 2.22
CA GLU A 425 -39.23 7.41 1.65
C GLU A 425 -38.15 7.32 0.55
N TYR A 426 -37.40 6.22 0.55
CA TYR A 426 -36.41 5.88 -0.45
C TYR A 426 -36.62 4.44 -0.91
N ILE A 427 -36.00 4.06 -2.02
CA ILE A 427 -36.05 2.71 -2.57
C ILE A 427 -34.63 2.14 -2.66
N LEU A 428 -34.45 0.91 -2.19
CA LEU A 428 -33.29 0.08 -2.51
C LEU A 428 -33.64 -0.96 -3.57
N SER A 429 -32.65 -1.34 -4.36
CA SER A 429 -32.72 -2.41 -5.34
C SER A 429 -31.40 -3.19 -5.38
N HIS A 430 -31.35 -4.28 -6.14
CA HIS A 430 -30.08 -4.92 -6.46
C HIS A 430 -29.13 -3.91 -7.10
N GLY A 431 -27.91 -3.79 -6.58
CA GLY A 431 -26.87 -2.87 -7.06
C GLY A 431 -26.92 -1.48 -6.43
N SER A 432 -27.88 -1.19 -5.55
CA SER A 432 -27.88 0.06 -4.79
C SER A 432 -26.60 0.20 -3.96
N VAL A 433 -25.96 1.37 -4.06
CA VAL A 433 -24.75 1.72 -3.30
C VAL A 433 -25.18 2.11 -1.90
N VAL A 434 -24.67 1.39 -0.89
CA VAL A 434 -24.94 1.65 0.53
C VAL A 434 -23.69 2.06 1.31
N ILE A 435 -22.51 1.74 0.77
CA ILE A 435 -21.20 2.21 1.26
C ILE A 435 -20.45 2.85 0.10
N ALA A 436 -19.94 4.06 0.31
CA ALA A 436 -19.06 4.74 -0.63
C ALA A 436 -17.88 5.36 0.15
N ALA A 437 -16.74 4.66 0.18
CA ALA A 437 -15.63 5.01 1.07
C ALA A 437 -14.36 5.40 0.30
N ILE A 438 -13.93 6.66 0.44
CA ILE A 438 -12.57 7.05 0.09
C ILE A 438 -11.67 6.67 1.28
N THR A 439 -10.94 5.58 1.13
CA THR A 439 -10.19 4.91 2.19
C THR A 439 -8.89 4.32 1.62
N SER A 440 -8.10 3.65 2.46
CA SER A 440 -6.86 2.93 2.13
C SER A 440 -5.68 3.82 1.74
N CYS A 441 -4.52 3.49 2.31
CA CYS A 441 -3.24 4.06 1.91
C CYS A 441 -2.98 3.93 0.39
N THR A 442 -3.51 2.89 -0.26
CA THR A 442 -3.39 2.64 -1.72
C THR A 442 -3.66 3.87 -2.57
N ASN A 443 -4.71 4.64 -2.23
CA ASN A 443 -5.16 5.78 -3.01
C ASN A 443 -5.10 7.11 -2.22
N THR A 444 -5.19 7.09 -0.88
CA THR A 444 -5.15 8.35 -0.10
C THR A 444 -3.76 8.99 -0.07
N SER A 445 -2.70 8.23 -0.35
CA SER A 445 -1.35 8.78 -0.51
C SER A 445 -1.13 9.48 -1.85
N ASN A 446 -2.13 9.48 -2.74
CA ASN A 446 -2.01 9.97 -4.10
C ASN A 446 -2.82 11.27 -4.29
N PRO A 447 -2.15 12.44 -4.29
CA PRO A 447 -2.82 13.72 -4.46
C PRO A 447 -3.62 13.83 -5.76
N SER A 448 -3.20 13.16 -6.85
CA SER A 448 -3.88 13.23 -8.15
C SER A 448 -5.32 12.76 -8.06
N VAL A 449 -5.56 11.60 -7.44
CA VAL A 449 -6.92 11.04 -7.29
C VAL A 449 -7.70 11.69 -6.16
N MET A 450 -7.03 12.17 -5.11
CA MET A 450 -7.68 12.86 -3.99
C MET A 450 -8.15 14.27 -4.36
N LEU A 451 -7.32 15.05 -5.06
CA LEU A 451 -7.72 16.33 -5.64
C LEU A 451 -8.71 16.12 -6.79
N GLY A 452 -8.54 15.09 -7.61
CA GLY A 452 -9.51 14.71 -8.64
C GLY A 452 -10.90 14.45 -8.05
N ALA A 453 -10.97 13.76 -6.90
CA ALA A 453 -12.20 13.53 -6.16
C ALA A 453 -12.82 14.84 -5.65
N GLY A 454 -12.01 15.72 -5.05
CA GLY A 454 -12.47 17.03 -4.61
C GLY A 454 -12.97 17.94 -5.73
N LEU A 455 -12.29 17.94 -6.88
CA LEU A 455 -12.70 18.71 -8.06
C LEU A 455 -14.00 18.16 -8.68
N LEU A 456 -14.17 16.83 -8.68
CA LEU A 456 -15.44 16.21 -9.09
C LEU A 456 -16.57 16.59 -8.13
N ALA A 457 -16.32 16.55 -6.81
CA ALA A 457 -17.29 16.98 -5.80
C ALA A 457 -17.72 18.43 -6.00
N LYS A 458 -16.76 19.33 -6.24
CA LYS A 458 -17.02 20.74 -6.55
C LYS A 458 -17.93 20.88 -7.77
N LYS A 459 -17.57 20.26 -8.89
CA LYS A 459 -18.39 20.29 -10.12
C LYS A 459 -19.79 19.72 -9.89
N ALA A 460 -19.91 18.62 -9.15
CA ALA A 460 -21.19 17.99 -8.87
C ALA A 460 -22.13 18.93 -8.09
N ILE A 461 -21.62 19.57 -7.03
CA ILE A 461 -22.38 20.55 -6.24
C ILE A 461 -22.75 21.78 -7.08
N GLU A 462 -21.83 22.31 -7.88
CA GLU A 462 -22.10 23.43 -8.80
C GLU A 462 -23.18 23.08 -9.84
N CYS A 463 -23.30 21.81 -10.22
CA CYS A 463 -24.36 21.28 -11.08
C CYS A 463 -25.64 20.90 -10.32
N GLY A 464 -25.75 21.18 -9.02
CA GLY A 464 -26.92 20.88 -8.20
C GLY A 464 -27.10 19.38 -7.90
N LEU A 465 -26.05 18.56 -7.99
CA LEU A 465 -26.12 17.13 -7.64
C LEU A 465 -25.89 16.92 -6.15
N SER A 466 -26.45 15.83 -5.61
CA SER A 466 -26.28 15.44 -4.20
C SER A 466 -26.18 13.92 -4.03
N VAL A 467 -25.71 13.48 -2.86
CA VAL A 467 -25.66 12.07 -2.47
C VAL A 467 -26.83 11.75 -1.53
N LYS A 468 -27.57 10.69 -1.83
CA LYS A 468 -28.72 10.24 -1.00
C LYS A 468 -28.30 10.09 0.48
N PRO A 469 -29.10 10.60 1.45
CA PRO A 469 -28.66 10.77 2.83
C PRO A 469 -28.43 9.45 3.60
N TYR A 470 -28.99 8.34 3.12
CA TYR A 470 -28.82 7.03 3.72
C TYR A 470 -27.50 6.33 3.33
N ILE A 471 -26.82 6.79 2.28
CA ILE A 471 -25.56 6.20 1.83
C ILE A 471 -24.48 6.51 2.86
N LYS A 472 -23.78 5.47 3.30
CA LYS A 472 -22.65 5.60 4.23
C LYS A 472 -21.40 6.04 3.47
N THR A 473 -21.28 7.36 3.30
CA THR A 473 -20.09 8.01 2.75
C THR A 473 -19.05 8.27 3.83
N SER A 474 -17.76 8.13 3.49
CA SER A 474 -16.66 8.39 4.43
C SER A 474 -15.37 8.76 3.70
N LEU A 475 -14.61 9.70 4.27
CA LEU A 475 -13.23 9.99 3.90
C LEU A 475 -12.29 9.61 5.05
N SER A 476 -11.38 8.68 4.79
CA SER A 476 -10.43 8.13 5.78
C SER A 476 -8.99 8.29 5.29
N PRO A 477 -8.40 9.49 5.42
CA PRO A 477 -7.07 9.75 4.87
C PRO A 477 -5.96 9.00 5.60
N GLY A 478 -4.92 8.58 4.88
CA GLY A 478 -3.76 7.95 5.49
C GLY A 478 -2.74 8.90 6.10
N SER A 479 -2.94 10.22 6.04
CA SER A 479 -2.22 11.21 6.85
C SER A 479 -2.98 12.54 6.90
N GLY A 480 -2.58 13.43 7.81
CA GLY A 480 -3.13 14.78 7.92
C GLY A 480 -2.83 15.69 6.70
N VAL A 481 -1.80 15.35 5.91
CA VAL A 481 -1.41 16.11 4.70
C VAL A 481 -2.54 16.14 3.67
N VAL A 482 -3.30 15.04 3.57
CA VAL A 482 -4.46 14.94 2.67
C VAL A 482 -5.52 15.97 3.01
N THR A 483 -5.95 15.99 4.27
CA THR A 483 -6.94 16.96 4.75
C THR A 483 -6.42 18.39 4.57
N TYR A 484 -5.13 18.62 4.78
CA TYR A 484 -4.52 19.94 4.59
C TYR A 484 -4.66 20.43 3.15
N TYR A 485 -4.17 19.70 2.14
CA TYR A 485 -4.27 20.19 0.76
C TYR A 485 -5.71 20.21 0.22
N LEU A 486 -6.62 19.35 0.72
CA LEU A 486 -8.04 19.40 0.34
C LEU A 486 -8.70 20.68 0.86
N LYS A 487 -8.31 21.15 2.05
CA LYS A 487 -8.77 22.43 2.61
C LYS A 487 -8.16 23.62 1.87
N GLU A 488 -6.83 23.63 1.70
CA GLU A 488 -6.13 24.75 1.06
C GLU A 488 -6.52 24.94 -0.42
N SER A 489 -6.86 23.86 -1.14
CA SER A 489 -7.38 23.95 -2.51
C SER A 489 -8.86 24.35 -2.58
N GLY A 490 -9.54 24.48 -1.43
CA GLY A 490 -10.96 24.85 -1.34
C GLY A 490 -11.94 23.76 -1.76
N VAL A 491 -11.51 22.50 -1.88
CA VAL A 491 -12.37 21.39 -2.32
C VAL A 491 -12.99 20.58 -1.17
N MET A 492 -12.45 20.69 0.05
CA MET A 492 -12.94 19.96 1.23
C MET A 492 -14.41 20.24 1.53
N ASP A 493 -14.85 21.50 1.45
CA ASP A 493 -16.23 21.88 1.75
C ASP A 493 -17.24 21.21 0.80
N TYR A 494 -16.85 20.99 -0.47
CA TYR A 494 -17.68 20.30 -1.45
C TYR A 494 -17.72 18.79 -1.20
N LEU A 495 -16.60 18.19 -0.77
CA LEU A 495 -16.57 16.80 -0.31
C LEU A 495 -17.50 16.61 0.89
N SER A 496 -17.41 17.50 1.89
CA SER A 496 -18.28 17.52 3.06
C SER A 496 -19.77 17.62 2.70
N GLN A 497 -20.14 18.49 1.75
CA GLN A 497 -21.53 18.61 1.27
C GLN A 497 -22.06 17.31 0.64
N LEU A 498 -21.22 16.56 -0.08
CA LEU A 498 -21.56 15.22 -0.58
C LEU A 498 -21.48 14.12 0.49
N GLY A 499 -21.14 14.47 1.74
CA GLY A 499 -21.07 13.55 2.87
C GLY A 499 -19.69 12.89 3.07
N PHE A 500 -18.67 13.28 2.32
CA PHE A 500 -17.29 12.80 2.48
C PHE A 500 -16.53 13.62 3.53
N GLU A 501 -17.10 13.68 4.74
CA GLU A 501 -16.41 14.21 5.91
C GLU A 501 -15.22 13.33 6.31
N VAL A 502 -14.18 13.95 6.86
CA VAL A 502 -13.07 13.20 7.47
C VAL A 502 -13.61 12.45 8.68
N VAL A 503 -13.49 11.13 8.68
CA VAL A 503 -14.01 10.27 9.76
C VAL A 503 -12.90 9.65 10.62
N GLY A 504 -11.65 9.72 10.19
CA GLY A 504 -10.52 9.12 10.89
C GLY A 504 -9.25 9.07 10.04
N TYR A 505 -8.11 8.98 10.71
CA TYR A 505 -6.79 8.78 10.07
C TYR A 505 -6.28 7.38 10.38
N GLY A 506 -6.81 6.38 9.66
CA GLY A 506 -6.52 4.97 9.87
C GLY A 506 -7.16 4.09 8.79
N CYS A 507 -6.94 2.77 8.85
CA CYS A 507 -7.35 1.82 7.82
C CYS A 507 -8.86 1.78 7.58
N MET A 508 -9.67 1.87 8.65
CA MET A 508 -11.14 2.00 8.59
C MET A 508 -11.80 1.01 7.60
N THR A 509 -12.62 1.48 6.67
CA THR A 509 -13.35 0.62 5.71
C THR A 509 -12.43 -0.31 4.90
N CYS A 510 -11.17 0.07 4.64
CA CYS A 510 -10.22 -0.78 3.90
C CYS A 510 -9.98 -2.14 4.58
N ILE A 511 -9.99 -2.18 5.92
CA ILE A 511 -9.75 -3.40 6.69
C ILE A 511 -11.04 -4.06 7.18
N GLY A 512 -12.21 -3.51 6.84
CA GLY A 512 -13.52 -3.95 7.33
C GLY A 512 -13.99 -3.25 8.60
N ASN A 513 -13.25 -2.25 9.10
CA ASN A 513 -13.68 -1.39 10.21
C ASN A 513 -14.69 -0.33 9.71
N SER A 514 -15.68 -0.76 8.93
CA SER A 514 -16.64 0.07 8.23
C SER A 514 -17.77 0.59 9.13
N GLY A 515 -17.87 0.10 10.38
CA GLY A 515 -18.94 0.41 11.34
C GLY A 515 -20.35 0.04 10.83
N PRO A 516 -21.41 0.45 11.54
CA PRO A 516 -22.79 0.06 11.23
C PRO A 516 -23.39 0.81 10.02
N LEU A 517 -24.20 0.14 9.21
CA LEU A 517 -25.15 0.80 8.31
C LEU A 517 -26.39 1.25 9.07
N PRO A 518 -27.16 2.24 8.59
CA PRO A 518 -28.44 2.60 9.21
C PRO A 518 -29.41 1.42 9.28
N ASP A 519 -30.09 1.25 10.41
CA ASP A 519 -31.02 0.12 10.61
C ASP A 519 -32.08 -0.02 9.51
N PRO A 520 -32.74 1.06 9.03
CA PRO A 520 -33.72 0.95 7.95
C PRO A 520 -33.12 0.46 6.62
N VAL A 521 -31.83 0.73 6.38
CA VAL A 521 -31.11 0.23 5.19
C VAL A 521 -30.83 -1.26 5.35
N VAL A 522 -30.38 -1.70 6.53
CA VAL A 522 -30.11 -3.12 6.82
C VAL A 522 -31.40 -3.95 6.74
N GLU A 523 -32.50 -3.44 7.29
CA GLU A 523 -33.83 -4.06 7.19
C GLU A 523 -34.25 -4.23 5.74
N ALA A 524 -34.15 -3.17 4.93
CA ALA A 524 -34.53 -3.21 3.52
C ALA A 524 -33.66 -4.19 2.71
N ILE A 525 -32.34 -4.25 2.97
CA ILE A 525 -31.44 -5.22 2.33
C ILE A 525 -31.85 -6.64 2.68
N THR A 526 -32.14 -6.90 3.96
CA THR A 526 -32.41 -8.26 4.46
C THR A 526 -33.79 -8.74 4.03
N GLN A 527 -34.83 -7.92 4.22
CA GLN A 527 -36.21 -8.24 3.82
C GLN A 527 -36.33 -8.43 2.30
N GLY A 528 -35.60 -7.60 1.55
CA GLY A 528 -35.53 -7.69 0.10
C GLY A 528 -34.55 -8.71 -0.44
N ASP A 529 -33.79 -9.41 0.40
CA ASP A 529 -32.65 -10.27 0.01
C ASP A 529 -31.84 -9.63 -1.15
N LEU A 530 -31.53 -8.34 -0.96
CA LEU A 530 -30.91 -7.52 -1.98
C LEU A 530 -29.40 -7.75 -2.04
N VAL A 531 -28.85 -7.64 -3.25
CA VAL A 531 -27.41 -7.58 -3.47
C VAL A 531 -27.00 -6.11 -3.40
N ALA A 532 -26.80 -5.61 -2.18
CA ALA A 532 -26.32 -4.25 -1.94
C ALA A 532 -24.82 -4.12 -2.26
N ALA A 533 -24.44 -2.94 -2.76
CA ALA A 533 -23.09 -2.65 -3.21
C ALA A 533 -22.33 -1.74 -2.24
N GLY A 534 -21.07 -2.08 -1.98
CA GLY A 534 -20.06 -1.18 -1.43
C GLY A 534 -19.07 -0.78 -2.53
N VAL A 535 -18.72 0.51 -2.61
CA VAL A 535 -17.68 1.01 -3.51
C VAL A 535 -16.61 1.69 -2.67
N LEU A 536 -15.35 1.29 -2.83
CA LEU A 536 -14.25 1.79 -2.01
C LEU A 536 -12.96 1.96 -2.79
N SER A 537 -12.13 2.93 -2.40
CA SER A 537 -10.78 3.11 -2.95
C SER A 537 -9.73 2.23 -2.26
N GLY A 538 -10.12 1.02 -1.87
CA GLY A 538 -9.24 0.03 -1.25
C GLY A 538 -8.50 -0.86 -2.23
N ASN A 539 -7.93 -1.94 -1.71
CA ASN A 539 -7.22 -2.98 -2.47
C ASN A 539 -7.82 -4.39 -2.31
N ARG A 540 -8.72 -4.60 -1.33
CA ARG A 540 -9.42 -5.88 -1.08
C ARG A 540 -10.92 -5.72 -1.03
N ASN A 541 -11.62 -6.65 -1.66
CA ASN A 541 -13.09 -6.67 -1.79
C ASN A 541 -13.67 -8.08 -1.66
N PHE A 542 -13.00 -8.97 -0.94
CA PHE A 542 -13.51 -10.30 -0.65
C PHE A 542 -14.87 -10.22 0.06
N GLU A 543 -15.77 -11.16 -0.27
CA GLU A 543 -17.11 -11.22 0.31
C GLU A 543 -17.05 -11.27 1.84
N GLY A 544 -17.82 -10.40 2.50
CA GLY A 544 -17.83 -10.27 3.97
C GLY A 544 -16.68 -9.47 4.58
N ARG A 545 -15.64 -9.09 3.82
CA ARG A 545 -14.49 -8.32 4.35
C ARG A 545 -14.79 -6.84 4.54
N VAL A 546 -15.58 -6.23 3.65
CA VAL A 546 -15.85 -4.78 3.68
C VAL A 546 -16.94 -4.45 4.71
N HIS A 547 -18.10 -5.08 4.59
CA HIS A 547 -19.21 -4.97 5.54
C HIS A 547 -20.12 -6.20 5.41
N PRO A 548 -20.75 -6.70 6.50
CA PRO A 548 -21.60 -7.90 6.47
C PRO A 548 -22.81 -7.80 5.52
N ASN A 549 -23.38 -6.60 5.35
CA ASN A 549 -24.58 -6.39 4.52
C ASN A 549 -24.28 -5.98 3.06
N THR A 550 -23.02 -6.03 2.61
CA THR A 550 -22.63 -5.73 1.22
C THR A 550 -22.08 -6.98 0.54
N ARG A 551 -22.94 -7.65 -0.24
CA ARG A 551 -22.60 -8.86 -1.01
C ARG A 551 -21.72 -8.56 -2.22
N ALA A 552 -21.78 -7.34 -2.75
CA ALA A 552 -20.98 -6.87 -3.87
C ALA A 552 -20.07 -5.72 -3.44
N ASN A 553 -18.76 -5.83 -3.66
CA ASN A 553 -17.80 -4.80 -3.30
C ASN A 553 -16.88 -4.47 -4.49
N TYR A 554 -16.77 -3.19 -4.82
CA TYR A 554 -16.01 -2.72 -5.98
C TYR A 554 -14.87 -1.81 -5.56
N LEU A 555 -13.66 -2.17 -5.97
CA LEU A 555 -12.49 -1.31 -5.90
C LEU A 555 -12.57 -0.29 -7.03
N ALA A 556 -12.47 0.99 -6.72
CA ALA A 556 -12.55 2.06 -7.71
C ALA A 556 -11.71 3.28 -7.27
N SER A 557 -11.35 4.15 -8.21
CA SER A 557 -10.64 5.39 -7.87
C SER A 557 -11.50 6.30 -6.98
N PRO A 558 -10.89 7.14 -6.10
CA PRO A 558 -11.64 8.10 -5.29
C PRO A 558 -12.68 8.95 -6.06
N PRO A 559 -12.42 9.46 -7.29
CA PRO A 559 -13.45 10.12 -8.10
C PRO A 559 -14.61 9.19 -8.47
N LEU A 560 -14.35 7.94 -8.83
CA LEU A 560 -15.40 6.96 -9.14
C LEU A 560 -16.22 6.59 -7.90
N VAL A 561 -15.61 6.53 -6.71
CA VAL A 561 -16.35 6.36 -5.44
C VAL A 561 -17.40 7.45 -5.28
N ILE A 562 -17.05 8.71 -5.56
CA ILE A 562 -18.00 9.84 -5.51
C ILE A 562 -19.06 9.70 -6.62
N ALA A 563 -18.65 9.34 -7.84
CA ALA A 563 -19.58 9.18 -8.95
C ALA A 563 -20.67 8.13 -8.65
N TYR A 564 -20.28 6.96 -8.11
CA TYR A 564 -21.23 5.93 -7.69
C TYR A 564 -22.04 6.33 -6.45
N ALA A 565 -21.51 7.16 -5.56
CA ALA A 565 -22.29 7.72 -4.45
C ALA A 565 -23.41 8.65 -4.93
N ILE A 566 -23.11 9.52 -5.92
CA ILE A 566 -24.11 10.42 -6.52
C ILE A 566 -25.18 9.61 -7.27
N ALA A 567 -24.76 8.67 -8.13
CA ALA A 567 -25.68 7.79 -8.85
C ALA A 567 -26.52 6.91 -7.89
N GLY A 568 -25.93 6.50 -6.76
CA GLY A 568 -26.56 5.64 -5.76
C GLY A 568 -26.77 4.19 -6.22
N THR A 569 -26.17 3.78 -7.34
CA THR A 569 -26.24 2.42 -7.88
C THR A 569 -25.00 2.12 -8.73
N VAL A 570 -24.55 0.86 -8.72
CA VAL A 570 -23.53 0.38 -9.67
C VAL A 570 -24.14 -0.07 -11.01
N ARG A 571 -25.48 -0.08 -11.12
CA ARG A 571 -26.22 -0.43 -12.34
C ARG A 571 -26.49 0.79 -13.22
N ILE A 572 -25.44 1.55 -13.50
CA ILE A 572 -25.50 2.76 -14.32
C ILE A 572 -24.47 2.67 -15.45
N ASP A 573 -24.88 3.06 -16.65
CA ASP A 573 -23.99 3.32 -17.78
C ASP A 573 -23.80 4.84 -17.88
N PHE A 574 -22.67 5.35 -17.38
CA PHE A 574 -22.40 6.80 -17.35
C PHE A 574 -22.31 7.45 -18.74
N GLU A 575 -22.16 6.69 -19.83
CA GLU A 575 -22.18 7.24 -21.19
C GLU A 575 -23.61 7.43 -21.71
N LYS A 576 -24.57 6.65 -21.20
CA LYS A 576 -25.96 6.63 -21.70
C LYS A 576 -26.97 7.22 -20.72
N GLU A 577 -26.65 7.26 -19.44
CA GLU A 577 -27.54 7.65 -18.36
C GLU A 577 -26.97 8.86 -17.61
N PRO A 578 -27.78 9.88 -17.30
CA PRO A 578 -27.31 10.98 -16.47
C PRO A 578 -26.97 10.47 -15.06
N ILE A 579 -25.91 11.01 -14.45
CA ILE A 579 -25.47 10.64 -13.10
C ILE A 579 -26.48 10.99 -12.01
N GLY A 580 -27.34 11.97 -12.26
CA GLY A 580 -28.40 12.41 -11.37
C GLY A 580 -29.17 13.58 -11.97
N GLU A 581 -30.28 13.94 -11.35
CA GLU A 581 -31.09 15.09 -11.71
C GLU A 581 -30.62 16.33 -10.93
N ASN A 582 -30.66 17.50 -11.57
CA ASN A 582 -30.27 18.76 -10.95
C ASN A 582 -31.31 19.13 -9.87
N CYS A 583 -30.87 19.30 -8.62
CA CYS A 583 -31.77 19.68 -7.51
C CYS A 583 -32.34 21.11 -7.63
N HIS A 584 -31.89 21.91 -8.60
CA HIS A 584 -32.32 23.29 -8.84
C HIS A 584 -33.35 23.46 -9.98
N THR A 585 -33.78 22.36 -10.60
CA THR A 585 -34.95 22.30 -11.50
C THR A 585 -36.08 21.55 -10.81
#